data_AF-A0A1Q6EM37-F1
#
_entry.id   AF-A0A1Q6EM37-F1
#
_cell.length_a   1.000
_cell.length_b   1.000
_cell.length_c   1.000
_cell.angle_alpha   90.00
_cell.angle_beta   90.00
_cell.angle_gamma   90.00
#
_symmetry.space_group_name_H-M   'P 1'
#
loop_
_entity.id
_entity.type
_entity.pdbx_description
1 polymer ?
#
loop_
_entity_poly.entity_id
_entity_poly.type
_entity_poly.pdbx_seq_one_letter_code
_entity_poly.pdbx_strand_id
1 'polypeptide(L)'
;MERMSDNTSQRKALQQLEGESDYDRITYYQKPFMVLWAAVQEASSELQEDYALSPELAQLWVAEQLRKVSDSLVDRLAETALAHG
;
A
#
# COMPACT_ATOMS: atom_id res chain seq x y z
N MET A 1 -23.59 -0.08 -31.10
CA MET A 1 -22.31 0.01 -30.36
C MET A 1 -22.43 -0.91 -29.16
N GLU A 2 -21.77 -2.05 -29.21
CA GLU A 2 -21.68 -2.96 -28.05
C GLU A 2 -21.02 -2.21 -26.90
N ARG A 3 -21.73 -2.11 -25.77
CA ARG A 3 -21.15 -1.65 -24.51
C ARG A 3 -20.09 -2.69 -24.15
N MET A 4 -18.81 -2.32 -24.24
CA MET A 4 -17.74 -3.15 -23.67
C MET A 4 -18.13 -3.49 -22.23
N SER A 5 -18.13 -4.77 -21.87
CA SER A 5 -18.33 -5.19 -20.47
C SER A 5 -17.35 -4.42 -19.59
N ASP A 6 -17.82 -3.90 -18.46
CA ASP A 6 -17.01 -3.10 -17.52
C ASP A 6 -15.68 -3.80 -17.17
N ASN A 7 -15.72 -5.13 -17.12
CA ASN A 7 -14.58 -6.02 -16.93
C ASN A 7 -13.49 -5.89 -18.03
N THR A 8 -13.88 -5.79 -19.30
CA THR A 8 -12.92 -5.60 -20.41
C THR A 8 -12.27 -4.23 -20.35
N SER A 9 -13.04 -3.20 -19.98
CA SER A 9 -12.54 -1.83 -19.80
C SER A 9 -11.56 -1.74 -18.63
N GLN A 10 -11.86 -2.37 -17.50
CA GLN A 10 -10.99 -2.43 -16.32
C GLN A 10 -9.67 -3.17 -16.61
N ARG A 11 -9.72 -4.32 -17.29
CA ARG A 11 -8.50 -5.04 -17.69
C ARG A 11 -7.59 -4.20 -18.59
N LYS A 12 -8.18 -3.47 -19.53
CA LYS A 12 -7.41 -2.55 -20.40
C LYS A 12 -6.78 -1.41 -19.60
N ALA A 13 -7.50 -0.85 -18.62
CA ALA A 13 -6.98 0.19 -17.75
C ALA A 13 -5.80 -0.31 -16.88
N LEU A 14 -5.88 -1.54 -16.34
CA LEU A 14 -4.77 -2.15 -15.60
C LEU A 14 -3.53 -2.35 -16.48
N GLN A 15 -3.72 -2.85 -17.71
CA GLN A 15 -2.61 -2.99 -18.67
C GLN A 15 -1.98 -1.64 -19.06
N GLN A 16 -2.79 -0.57 -19.14
CA GLN A 16 -2.27 0.77 -19.37
C GLN A 16 -1.42 1.24 -18.18
N LEU A 17 -1.91 1.05 -16.94
CA LEU A 17 -1.18 1.40 -15.73
C LEU A 17 0.14 0.64 -15.61
N GLU A 18 0.20 -0.63 -16.03
CA GLU A 18 1.43 -1.42 -16.07
C GLU A 18 2.44 -0.91 -17.12
N GLY A 19 1.95 -0.28 -18.19
CA GLY A 19 2.77 0.29 -19.26
C GLY A 19 3.21 1.74 -19.03
N GLU A 20 2.71 2.40 -17.98
CA GLU A 20 3.13 3.74 -17.58
C GLU A 20 4.58 3.75 -17.07
N SER A 21 5.22 4.93 -17.10
CA SER A 21 6.56 5.08 -16.54
C SER A 21 6.55 4.89 -15.02
N ASP A 22 7.67 4.45 -14.45
CA ASP A 22 7.78 4.30 -12.99
C ASP A 22 7.47 5.61 -12.25
N TYR A 23 7.85 6.76 -12.81
CA TYR A 23 7.56 8.07 -12.23
C TYR A 23 6.06 8.35 -12.12
N ASP A 24 5.30 8.06 -13.18
CA ASP A 24 3.85 8.27 -13.21
C ASP A 24 3.16 7.31 -12.23
N ARG A 25 3.58 6.04 -12.22
CA ARG A 25 3.07 5.03 -11.29
C ARG A 25 3.33 5.39 -9.84
N ILE A 26 4.54 5.85 -9.51
CA ILE A 26 4.92 6.30 -8.17
C ILE A 26 4.02 7.43 -7.69
N THR A 27 3.63 8.35 -8.57
CA THR A 27 2.79 9.49 -8.21
C THR A 27 1.46 9.06 -7.55
N TYR A 28 0.87 7.93 -7.95
CA TYR A 28 -0.37 7.43 -7.35
C TYR A 28 -0.23 7.02 -5.88
N TYR A 29 0.95 6.58 -5.44
CA TYR A 29 1.18 6.10 -4.07
C TYR A 29 2.24 6.87 -3.30
N GLN A 30 2.85 7.91 -3.89
CA GLN A 30 3.87 8.74 -3.26
C GLN A 30 3.35 9.43 -2.00
N LYS A 31 2.20 10.11 -2.08
CA LYS A 31 1.62 10.80 -0.92
C LYS A 31 1.23 9.83 0.19
N PRO A 32 0.53 8.70 -0.09
CA PRO A 32 0.34 7.65 0.91
C PRO A 32 1.64 7.15 1.54
N PHE A 33 2.69 6.93 0.75
CA PHE A 33 3.99 6.48 1.26
C PHE A 33 4.60 7.50 2.23
N MET A 34 4.57 8.79 1.91
CA MET A 34 5.06 9.84 2.82
C MET A 34 4.32 9.85 4.15
N VAL A 35 3.00 9.65 4.12
CA VAL A 35 2.17 9.56 5.33
C VAL A 35 2.52 8.31 6.14
N LEU A 36 2.67 7.16 5.47
CA LEU A 36 3.09 5.91 6.10
C LEU A 36 4.47 6.07 6.76
N TRP A 37 5.40 6.72 6.08
CA TRP A 37 6.72 7.00 6.63
C TRP A 37 6.64 7.84 7.91
N ALA A 38 5.83 8.90 7.92
CA ALA A 38 5.62 9.72 9.11
C ALA A 38 5.00 8.90 10.26
N ALA A 39 4.03 8.03 9.96
CA ALA A 39 3.42 7.15 10.96
C ALA A 39 4.44 6.15 11.56
N VAL A 40 5.38 5.64 10.74
CA VAL A 40 6.48 4.79 11.24
C VAL A 40 7.34 5.58 12.20
N GLN A 41 7.71 6.81 11.88
CA GLN A 41 8.55 7.65 12.75
C GLN A 41 7.88 7.90 14.10
N GLU A 42 6.61 8.30 14.09
CA GLU A 42 5.83 8.60 15.29
C GLU A 42 5.75 7.37 16.21
N ALA A 43 5.24 6.24 15.69
CA ALA A 43 5.07 5.03 16.50
C ALA A 43 6.40 4.43 16.97
N SER A 44 7.49 4.64 16.21
CA SER A 44 8.82 4.19 16.62
C SER A 44 9.38 5.03 17.76
N SER A 45 8.98 6.31 17.89
CA SER A 45 9.40 7.15 19.01
C SER A 45 8.86 6.60 20.33
N GLU A 46 7.58 6.23 20.36
CA GLU A 46 6.95 5.62 21.54
C GLU A 46 7.66 4.31 21.95
N LEU A 47 7.98 3.44 20.99
CA LEU A 47 8.69 2.19 21.26
C LEU A 47 10.12 2.40 21.78
N GLN A 48 10.81 3.44 21.32
CA GLN A 48 12.14 3.77 21.82
C GLN A 48 12.07 4.18 23.30
N GLU A 49 11.08 4.98 23.67
CA GLU A 49 10.88 5.44 25.04
C GLU A 49 10.48 4.30 25.97
N ASP A 50 9.52 3.46 25.55
CA ASP A 50 8.96 2.40 26.38
C ASP A 50 9.90 1.20 26.57
N TYR A 51 10.70 0.88 25.55
CA TYR A 51 11.49 -0.36 25.49
C TYR A 51 13.00 -0.13 25.36
N ALA A 52 13.46 1.12 25.35
CA ALA A 52 14.86 1.48 25.15
C ALA A 52 15.49 0.86 23.89
N LEU A 53 14.68 0.68 22.84
CA LEU A 53 15.14 0.17 21.55
C LEU A 53 16.00 1.22 20.84
N SER A 54 16.93 0.78 19.98
CA SER A 54 17.58 1.71 19.07
C SER A 54 16.56 2.25 18.05
N PRO A 55 16.76 3.47 17.52
CA PRO A 55 15.87 4.05 16.52
C PRO A 55 15.65 3.12 15.32
N GLU A 56 16.71 2.49 14.82
CA GLU A 56 16.66 1.60 13.66
C GLU A 56 15.83 0.34 13.93
N LEU A 57 15.99 -0.23 15.13
CA LEU A 57 15.27 -1.45 15.50
C LEU A 57 13.78 -1.18 15.76
N ALA A 58 13.44 -0.04 16.37
CA ALA A 58 12.06 0.40 16.55
C ALA A 58 11.38 0.65 15.19
N GLN A 59 12.02 1.40 14.30
CA GLN A 59 11.52 1.66 12.95
C GLN A 59 11.33 0.38 12.14
N LEU A 60 12.31 -0.53 12.18
CA LEU A 60 12.20 -1.81 11.50
C LEU A 60 11.02 -2.64 12.03
N TRP A 61 10.85 -2.69 13.35
CA TRP A 61 9.76 -3.46 13.95
C TRP A 61 8.39 -2.90 13.61
N VAL A 62 8.22 -1.57 13.65
CA VAL A 62 6.96 -0.89 13.27
C VAL A 62 6.67 -1.10 11.79
N ALA A 63 7.65 -0.88 10.92
CA ALA A 63 7.51 -1.09 9.48
C ALA A 63 7.08 -2.53 9.17
N GLU A 64 7.65 -3.52 9.86
CA GLU A 64 7.28 -4.93 9.71
C GLU A 64 5.85 -5.22 10.18
N GLN A 65 5.36 -4.59 11.26
CA GLN A 65 3.96 -4.76 11.66
C GLN A 65 3.02 -4.13 10.65
N LEU A 66 3.33 -2.93 10.16
CA LEU A 66 2.53 -2.26 9.13
C LEU A 66 2.52 -3.03 7.81
N ARG A 67 3.63 -3.69 7.44
CA ARG A 67 3.68 -4.61 6.30
C ARG A 67 2.65 -5.73 6.45
N LYS A 68 2.64 -6.43 7.59
CA LYS A 68 1.67 -7.52 7.86
C LYS A 68 0.22 -7.05 7.80
N VAL A 69 -0.07 -5.87 8.36
CA VAL A 69 -1.41 -5.26 8.29
C VAL A 69 -1.79 -4.94 6.85
N SER A 70 -0.84 -4.40 6.07
CA SER A 70 -1.05 -4.06 4.65
C SER A 70 -1.27 -5.31 3.80
N ASP A 71 -0.52 -6.38 4.04
CA ASP A 71 -0.68 -7.68 3.36
C ASP A 71 -2.12 -8.20 3.60
N SER A 72 -2.58 -8.19 4.85
CA SER A 72 -3.95 -8.61 5.18
C SER A 72 -5.03 -7.69 4.57
N LEU A 73 -4.77 -6.40 4.46
CA LEU A 73 -5.66 -5.45 3.78
C LEU A 73 -5.78 -5.79 2.29
N VAL A 74 -4.67 -6.08 1.63
CA VAL A 74 -4.64 -6.48 0.21
C VAL A 74 -5.44 -7.76 -0.01
N ASP A 75 -5.27 -8.77 0.85
CA ASP A 75 -6.04 -10.01 0.77
C ASP A 75 -7.55 -9.73 0.83
N ARG A 76 -7.99 -8.92 1.80
CA ARG A 76 -9.41 -8.57 1.97
C ARG A 76 -9.97 -7.75 0.80
N LEU A 77 -9.16 -6.86 0.23
CA LEU A 77 -9.55 -6.10 -0.96
C LEU A 77 -9.64 -7.00 -2.19
N ALA A 78 -8.74 -7.98 -2.33
CA ALA A 78 -8.81 -8.98 -3.39
C ALA A 78 -10.06 -9.86 -3.28
N GLU A 79 -10.40 -10.34 -2.09
CA GLU A 79 -11.66 -11.05 -1.82
C GLU A 79 -12.88 -10.21 -2.21
N THR A 80 -12.87 -8.93 -1.85
CA THR A 80 -13.95 -8.00 -2.19
C THR A 80 -14.07 -7.81 -3.69
N ALA A 81 -12.95 -7.66 -4.40
CA ALA A 81 -12.94 -7.52 -5.86
C ALA A 81 -13.51 -8.76 -6.55
N LEU A 82 -13.11 -9.96 -6.11
CA LEU A 82 -13.64 -11.23 -6.63
C LEU A 82 -15.14 -11.39 -6.39
N ALA A 83 -15.64 -10.93 -5.25
CA ALA A 83 -17.07 -10.99 -4.93
C ALA A 83 -17.93 -10.09 -5.85
N HIS A 84 -17.35 -9.04 -6.45
CA HIS A 84 -18.05 -8.10 -7.32
C HIS A 84 -17.85 -8.38 -8.83
N GLY A 85 -16.99 -9.34 -9.20
CA GLY A 85 -16.90 -9.91 -10.56
C GLY A 85 -15.71 -9.47 -11.39
#